data_AF-A0A538RF91-F1
#
_entry.id   AF-A0A538RF91-F1
#
_cell.length_a   1.000
_cell.length_b   1.000
_cell.length_c   1.000
_cell.angle_alpha   90.00
_cell.angle_beta   90.00
_cell.angle_gamma   90.00
#
_symmetry.space_group_name_H-M   'P 1'
#
loop_
_entity.id
_entity.type
_entity.pdbx_description
1 polymer ?
#
loop_
_entity_poly.entity_id
_entity_poly.type
_entity_poly.pdbx_seq_one_letter_code
_entity_poly.pdbx_strand_id
1 'polypeptide(L)'
;MRWIPPGRFLMGSPPLEAGHCDGEGRQHWVTITRGYWLGETSVTQALWRAVMSENPSRFVSDDRPVEQVSWDDCQDFLGRLNRQLDGLETRLPTEAEWERACRAGTSTATWVGDLTLRGSNDAPELDDIAWYGGNSGVDFDLHNGHASSDWHKKQYPHIKAGTHPVGRKAPNPYGLNDMLGNVFEWCQDGVVREYTSEPVVDPMSRAQGPRRVVRGGSWSSRAREVRAAYRGAFARVLRDDHLGFRLAGGQVSAPSRPADEPRIGDPGRGGGRDTPRRKDTPRRSPSRSESAKKRGA
;
A
#
# COMPACT_ATOMS: atom_id res chain seq x y z
N MET A 1 -14.72 -2.45 -5.29
CA MET A 1 -13.50 -1.60 -5.29
C MET A 1 -13.62 -0.59 -4.15
N ARG A 2 -12.51 -0.15 -3.59
CA ARG A 2 -12.43 0.84 -2.50
C ARG A 2 -11.76 2.12 -3.01
N TRP A 3 -12.24 3.27 -2.56
CA TRP A 3 -11.63 4.57 -2.88
C TRP A 3 -10.46 4.82 -1.95
N ILE A 4 -9.28 5.06 -2.52
CA ILE A 4 -8.09 5.44 -1.80
C ILE A 4 -7.89 6.95 -2.01
N PRO A 5 -8.01 7.79 -0.96
CA PRO A 5 -7.89 9.24 -1.11
C PRO A 5 -6.47 9.63 -1.55
N PRO A 6 -6.22 10.81 -2.12
CA PRO A 6 -4.85 11.30 -2.34
C PRO A 6 -4.12 11.48 -0.99
N GLY A 7 -2.79 11.57 -1.02
CA GLY A 7 -2.00 11.84 0.17
C GLY A 7 -0.53 11.41 0.07
N ARG A 8 0.22 11.71 1.12
CA ARG A 8 1.66 11.45 1.22
C ARG A 8 1.94 10.33 2.23
N PHE A 9 2.88 9.45 1.93
CA PHE A 9 3.30 8.35 2.81
C PHE A 9 4.81 8.10 2.70
N LEU A 10 5.37 7.36 3.66
CA LEU A 10 6.75 6.91 3.65
C LEU A 10 6.80 5.51 3.02
N MET A 11 7.48 5.39 1.88
CA MET A 11 7.61 4.14 1.12
C MET A 11 8.94 3.45 1.47
N GLY A 12 8.94 2.11 1.54
CA GLY A 12 10.07 1.29 1.96
C GLY A 12 10.15 1.06 3.47
N SER A 13 11.04 0.17 3.91
CA SER A 13 11.21 -0.25 5.31
C SER A 13 12.44 0.41 5.97
N PRO A 14 12.41 0.68 7.29
CA PRO A 14 13.59 1.09 8.03
C PRO A 14 14.57 -0.09 8.21
N PRO A 15 15.90 0.15 8.34
CA PRO A 15 16.90 -0.93 8.45
C PRO A 15 16.75 -1.88 9.65
N LEU A 16 15.94 -1.51 10.65
CA LEU A 16 15.67 -2.31 11.85
C LEU A 16 14.31 -3.03 11.80
N GLU A 17 13.57 -2.94 10.69
CA GLU A 17 12.31 -3.68 10.53
C GLU A 17 12.57 -5.19 10.49
N ALA A 18 11.79 -5.96 11.25
CA ALA A 18 11.95 -7.41 11.33
C ALA A 18 11.72 -8.07 9.96
N GLY A 19 12.78 -8.59 9.35
CA GLY A 19 12.73 -9.21 8.03
C GLY A 19 13.11 -8.31 6.85
N HIS A 20 13.52 -7.05 7.10
CA HIS A 20 14.08 -6.12 6.12
C HIS A 20 15.13 -6.78 5.20
N CYS A 21 15.11 -6.43 3.92
CA CYS A 21 16.20 -6.74 2.99
C CYS A 21 16.54 -5.54 2.09
N ASP A 22 17.78 -5.47 1.62
CA ASP A 22 18.33 -4.33 0.87
C ASP A 22 17.53 -3.98 -0.41
N GLY A 23 16.82 -4.95 -0.98
CA GLY A 23 16.00 -4.79 -2.19
C GLY A 23 14.71 -3.97 -2.00
N GLU A 24 14.35 -3.64 -0.76
CA GLU A 24 13.21 -2.78 -0.41
C GLU A 24 13.54 -1.29 -0.51
N GLY A 25 14.83 -0.96 -0.64
CA GLY A 25 15.33 0.40 -0.80
C GLY A 25 15.30 1.24 0.48
N ARG A 26 15.76 2.49 0.36
CA ARG A 26 15.73 3.44 1.47
C ARG A 26 14.34 4.05 1.62
N GLN A 27 13.96 4.33 2.86
CA GLN A 27 12.73 5.06 3.14
C GLN A 27 12.76 6.44 2.48
N HIS A 28 11.72 6.73 1.71
CA HIS A 28 11.58 7.99 0.98
C HIS A 28 10.11 8.41 0.92
N TRP A 29 9.88 9.71 0.77
CA TRP A 29 8.53 10.26 0.79
C TRP A 29 7.88 10.19 -0.59
N VAL A 30 6.70 9.58 -0.67
CA VAL A 30 5.91 9.55 -1.90
C VAL A 30 4.61 10.31 -1.70
N THR A 31 4.29 11.20 -2.65
CA THR A 31 3.01 11.90 -2.71
C THR A 31 2.18 11.35 -3.86
N ILE A 32 0.99 10.81 -3.55
CA ILE A 32 -0.03 10.46 -4.55
C ILE A 32 -1.02 11.62 -4.63
N THR A 33 -1.07 12.34 -5.76
CA THR A 33 -1.80 13.62 -5.88
C THR A 33 -3.29 13.46 -6.16
N ARG A 34 -3.67 12.34 -6.79
CA ARG A 34 -5.06 12.02 -7.15
C ARG A 34 -5.49 10.75 -6.42
N GLY A 35 -6.70 10.75 -5.89
CA GLY A 35 -7.27 9.51 -5.37
C GLY A 35 -7.62 8.55 -6.51
N TYR A 36 -7.66 7.28 -6.20
CA TYR A 36 -7.90 6.20 -7.16
C TYR A 36 -8.73 5.08 -6.53
N TRP A 37 -9.39 4.29 -7.35
CA TRP A 37 -10.06 3.07 -6.91
C TRP A 37 -9.10 1.89 -6.98
N LEU A 38 -9.14 1.03 -5.95
CA LEU A 38 -8.42 -0.24 -5.91
C LEU A 38 -9.39 -1.42 -5.73
N GLY A 39 -9.04 -2.58 -6.27
CA GLY A 39 -9.70 -3.85 -6.04
C GLY A 39 -9.74 -4.14 -4.54
N GLU A 40 -10.92 -4.45 -4.04
CA GLU A 40 -11.12 -4.82 -2.63
C GLU A 40 -10.34 -6.09 -2.30
N THR A 41 -10.37 -7.03 -3.22
CA THR A 41 -9.60 -8.27 -3.26
C THR A 41 -8.71 -8.29 -4.50
N SER A 42 -7.85 -9.29 -4.62
CA SER A 42 -7.32 -9.73 -5.92
C SER A 42 -8.46 -10.11 -6.89
N VAL A 43 -8.18 -10.12 -8.19
CA VAL A 43 -9.13 -10.60 -9.22
C VAL A 43 -9.44 -12.07 -8.98
N THR A 44 -10.71 -12.42 -8.88
CA THR A 44 -11.14 -13.81 -8.68
C THR A 44 -11.17 -14.60 -9.97
N GLN A 45 -11.13 -15.93 -9.88
CA GLN A 45 -11.24 -16.81 -11.04
C GLN A 45 -12.58 -16.66 -11.77
N ALA A 46 -13.67 -16.36 -11.06
CA ALA A 46 -14.96 -16.04 -11.68
C ALA A 46 -14.88 -14.77 -12.55
N LEU A 47 -14.30 -13.68 -12.01
CA LEU A 47 -14.13 -12.42 -12.75
C LEU A 47 -13.17 -12.60 -13.93
N TRP A 48 -12.09 -13.34 -13.74
CA TRP A 48 -11.17 -13.71 -14.82
C TRP A 48 -11.91 -14.44 -15.96
N ARG A 49 -12.64 -15.51 -15.63
CA ARG A 49 -13.38 -16.33 -16.60
C ARG A 49 -14.46 -15.54 -17.34
N ALA A 50 -15.12 -14.59 -16.68
CA ALA A 50 -16.12 -13.71 -17.32
C ALA A 50 -15.54 -12.84 -18.45
N VAL A 51 -14.25 -12.47 -18.37
CA VAL A 51 -13.56 -11.60 -19.36
C VAL A 51 -12.73 -12.41 -20.37
N MET A 52 -12.12 -13.51 -19.91
CA MET A 52 -11.13 -14.29 -20.67
C MET A 52 -11.66 -15.63 -21.19
N SER A 53 -12.85 -16.06 -20.76
CA SER A 53 -13.50 -17.35 -21.06
C SER A 53 -12.80 -18.60 -20.48
N GLU A 54 -11.48 -18.57 -20.32
CA GLU A 54 -10.68 -19.66 -19.75
C GLU A 54 -10.35 -19.42 -18.26
N ASN A 55 -9.85 -20.45 -17.56
CA ASN A 55 -9.33 -20.33 -16.19
C ASN A 55 -7.98 -21.06 -16.09
N PRO A 56 -6.84 -20.35 -16.01
CA PRO A 56 -5.51 -20.97 -15.98
C PRO A 56 -5.10 -21.51 -14.60
N SER A 57 -5.86 -21.19 -13.55
CA SER A 57 -5.47 -21.39 -12.16
C SER A 57 -5.37 -22.87 -11.74
N ARG A 58 -4.40 -23.17 -10.87
CA ARG A 58 -4.18 -24.48 -10.25
C ARG A 58 -5.24 -24.79 -9.20
N PHE A 59 -5.50 -23.84 -8.32
CA PHE A 59 -6.36 -23.98 -7.14
C PHE A 59 -7.79 -23.56 -7.50
N VAL A 60 -8.48 -24.39 -8.28
CA VAL A 60 -9.73 -24.02 -8.93
C VAL A 60 -10.88 -23.83 -7.93
N SER A 61 -11.34 -22.59 -7.77
CA SER A 61 -12.65 -22.20 -7.22
C SER A 61 -12.99 -20.79 -7.67
N ASP A 62 -14.26 -20.51 -7.91
CA ASP A 62 -14.73 -19.24 -8.45
C ASP A 62 -14.45 -18.03 -7.54
N ASP A 63 -14.37 -18.26 -6.23
CA ASP A 63 -14.09 -17.27 -5.18
C ASP A 63 -12.60 -17.17 -4.78
N ARG A 64 -11.72 -17.98 -5.38
CA ARG A 64 -10.26 -17.89 -5.19
C ARG A 64 -9.65 -16.81 -6.11
N PRO A 65 -8.48 -16.23 -5.74
CA PRO A 65 -7.75 -15.37 -6.66
C PRO A 65 -7.39 -16.15 -7.94
N VAL A 66 -7.35 -15.46 -9.07
CA VAL A 66 -6.75 -16.02 -10.28
C VAL A 66 -5.23 -16.01 -10.12
N GLU A 67 -4.65 -17.19 -10.28
CA GLU A 67 -3.20 -17.42 -10.38
C GLU A 67 -2.84 -18.16 -11.68
N GLN A 68 -1.54 -18.35 -11.91
CA GLN A 68 -0.95 -18.69 -13.22
C GLN A 68 -1.27 -17.67 -14.32
N VAL A 69 -1.32 -16.39 -13.96
CA VAL A 69 -1.45 -15.27 -14.89
C VAL A 69 -0.17 -14.43 -14.92
N SER A 70 0.35 -14.19 -16.11
CA SER A 70 1.50 -13.32 -16.31
C SER A 70 1.08 -11.85 -16.36
N TRP A 71 2.05 -10.94 -16.25
CA TRP A 71 1.79 -9.52 -16.39
C TRP A 71 1.17 -9.19 -17.77
N ASP A 72 1.59 -9.92 -18.81
CA ASP A 72 1.05 -9.76 -20.16
C ASP A 72 -0.40 -10.24 -20.26
N ASP A 73 -0.74 -11.38 -19.65
CA ASP A 73 -2.12 -11.86 -19.57
C ASP A 73 -3.02 -10.89 -18.80
N CYS A 74 -2.47 -10.23 -17.76
CA CYS A 74 -3.18 -9.19 -17.01
C CYS A 74 -3.48 -7.97 -17.89
N GLN A 75 -2.56 -7.53 -18.75
CA GLN A 75 -2.83 -6.41 -19.67
C GLN A 75 -3.91 -6.79 -20.70
N ASP A 76 -3.92 -8.02 -21.20
CA ASP A 76 -4.95 -8.52 -22.10
C ASP A 76 -6.33 -8.58 -21.44
N PHE A 77 -6.40 -9.07 -20.18
CA PHE A 77 -7.61 -9.03 -19.36
C PHE A 77 -8.12 -7.59 -19.19
N LEU A 78 -7.24 -6.66 -18.76
CA LEU A 78 -7.59 -5.26 -18.52
C LEU A 78 -8.08 -4.58 -19.81
N GLY A 79 -7.42 -4.85 -20.94
CA GLY A 79 -7.81 -4.35 -22.26
C GLY A 79 -9.16 -4.90 -22.72
N ARG A 80 -9.51 -6.16 -22.42
CA ARG A 80 -10.84 -6.72 -22.71
C ARG A 80 -11.91 -6.13 -21.78
N LEU A 81 -11.65 -6.06 -20.47
CA LEU A 81 -12.58 -5.50 -19.49
C LEU A 81 -12.95 -4.05 -19.83
N ASN A 82 -11.95 -3.22 -20.17
CA ASN A 82 -12.16 -1.82 -20.55
C ASN A 82 -12.90 -1.64 -21.89
N ARG A 83 -12.95 -2.66 -22.75
CA ARG A 83 -13.79 -2.65 -23.97
C ARG A 83 -15.22 -3.15 -23.72
N GLN A 84 -15.47 -3.79 -22.59
CA GLN A 84 -16.80 -4.25 -22.17
C GLN A 84 -17.51 -3.25 -21.26
N LEU A 85 -16.75 -2.44 -20.50
CA LEU A 85 -17.26 -1.51 -19.50
C LEU A 85 -16.68 -0.10 -19.70
N ASP A 86 -17.45 0.76 -20.35
CA ASP A 86 -17.11 2.17 -20.54
C ASP A 86 -16.89 2.90 -19.21
N GLY A 87 -15.90 3.79 -19.17
CA GLY A 87 -15.63 4.67 -18.02
C GLY A 87 -14.97 4.00 -16.80
N LEU A 88 -14.70 2.69 -16.81
CA LEU A 88 -14.04 2.01 -15.68
C LEU A 88 -12.50 2.24 -15.67
N GLU A 89 -11.89 2.38 -16.85
CA GLU A 89 -10.46 2.70 -17.05
C GLU A 89 -9.51 1.87 -16.15
N THR A 90 -9.69 0.55 -16.13
CA THR A 90 -8.88 -0.34 -15.30
C THR A 90 -7.44 -0.48 -15.79
N ARG A 91 -6.55 -0.70 -14.85
CA ARG A 91 -5.12 -0.96 -15.01
C ARG A 91 -4.60 -1.77 -13.82
N LEU A 92 -3.31 -2.10 -13.81
CA LEU A 92 -2.63 -2.49 -12.58
C LEU A 92 -2.37 -1.25 -11.69
N PRO A 93 -2.30 -1.39 -10.35
CA PRO A 93 -1.80 -0.33 -9.49
C PRO A 93 -0.33 -0.04 -9.81
N THR A 94 0.12 1.20 -9.57
CA THR A 94 1.56 1.43 -9.45
C THR A 94 2.06 0.81 -8.14
N GLU A 95 3.36 0.54 -8.06
CA GLU A 95 3.97 0.00 -6.84
C GLU A 95 3.74 0.91 -5.62
N ALA A 96 3.81 2.22 -5.83
CA ALA A 96 3.58 3.21 -4.79
C ALA A 96 2.11 3.35 -4.39
N GLU A 97 1.18 3.20 -5.34
CA GLU A 97 -0.25 3.08 -5.03
C GLU A 97 -0.49 1.84 -4.17
N TRP A 98 0.03 0.67 -4.61
CA TRP A 98 -0.12 -0.59 -3.90
C TRP A 98 0.41 -0.52 -2.46
N GLU A 99 1.64 -0.03 -2.24
CA GLU A 99 2.22 0.04 -0.88
C GLU A 99 1.44 1.01 0.00
N ARG A 100 1.03 2.18 -0.53
CA ARG A 100 0.21 3.13 0.21
C ARG A 100 -1.14 2.55 0.61
N ALA A 101 -1.79 1.83 -0.30
CA ALA A 101 -3.05 1.16 -0.05
C ALA A 101 -2.90 0.05 1.00
N CYS A 102 -1.82 -0.74 0.94
CA CYS A 102 -1.51 -1.80 1.90
C CYS A 102 -1.32 -1.24 3.31
N ARG A 103 -0.53 -0.16 3.45
CA ARG A 103 -0.25 0.50 4.73
C ARG A 103 -1.47 1.16 5.37
N ALA A 104 -2.39 1.68 4.55
CA ALA A 104 -3.63 2.31 5.00
C ALA A 104 -3.48 3.38 6.11
N GLY A 105 -2.33 4.06 6.15
CA GLY A 105 -1.98 5.09 7.14
C GLY A 105 -0.90 4.71 8.16
N THR A 106 -0.48 3.44 8.24
CA THR A 106 0.62 3.02 9.12
C THR A 106 2.00 3.18 8.47
N SER A 107 3.06 3.13 9.28
CA SER A 107 4.46 3.11 8.84
C SER A 107 5.21 1.83 9.23
N THR A 108 4.53 0.89 9.90
CA THR A 108 5.02 -0.40 10.38
C THR A 108 5.11 -1.46 9.27
N ALA A 109 5.66 -2.63 9.59
CA ALA A 109 5.79 -3.76 8.67
C ALA A 109 4.45 -4.23 8.06
N THR A 110 3.35 -4.11 8.82
CA THR A 110 1.96 -4.38 8.38
C THR A 110 1.03 -3.25 8.84
N TRP A 111 -0.27 -3.32 8.52
CA TRP A 111 -1.25 -2.36 9.06
C TRP A 111 -1.70 -2.67 10.49
N VAL A 112 -1.37 -3.82 11.07
CA VAL A 112 -1.66 -4.17 12.48
C VAL A 112 -0.46 -3.96 13.40
N GLY A 113 0.75 -3.82 12.86
CA GLY A 113 1.97 -3.58 13.61
C GLY A 113 3.24 -4.10 12.90
N ASP A 114 4.32 -4.20 13.66
CA ASP A 114 5.55 -4.86 13.23
C ASP A 114 5.48 -6.38 13.49
N LEU A 115 6.31 -7.17 12.79
CA LEU A 115 6.27 -8.64 12.88
C LEU A 115 7.20 -9.22 13.95
N THR A 116 6.71 -10.19 14.73
CA THR A 116 7.53 -11.02 15.61
C THR A 116 7.91 -12.32 14.90
N LEU A 117 9.05 -12.32 14.20
CA LEU A 117 9.54 -13.50 13.46
C LEU A 117 10.02 -14.61 14.41
N ARG A 118 9.20 -15.64 14.62
CA ARG A 118 9.52 -16.86 15.40
C ARG A 118 10.12 -17.99 14.55
N GLY A 119 10.20 -17.78 13.24
CA GLY A 119 10.78 -18.74 12.31
C GLY A 119 10.77 -18.25 10.87
N SER A 120 10.93 -19.18 9.93
CA SER A 120 10.72 -18.90 8.51
C SER A 120 9.24 -18.66 8.20
N ASN A 121 8.34 -19.35 8.89
CA ASN A 121 6.91 -19.40 8.59
C ASN A 121 6.08 -19.22 9.87
N ASP A 122 6.54 -18.40 10.81
CA ASP A 122 5.84 -18.08 12.05
C ASP A 122 6.04 -16.60 12.40
N ALA A 123 4.96 -15.83 12.25
CA ALA A 123 4.77 -14.48 12.77
C ALA A 123 3.29 -14.33 13.16
N PRO A 124 2.95 -14.33 14.47
CA PRO A 124 1.56 -14.34 14.93
C PRO A 124 0.71 -13.19 14.39
N GLU A 125 1.33 -12.02 14.15
CA GLU A 125 0.66 -10.83 13.65
C GLU A 125 0.11 -10.99 12.22
N LEU A 126 0.59 -12.01 11.47
CA LEU A 126 0.07 -12.33 10.14
C LEU A 126 -1.21 -13.16 10.17
N ASP A 127 -1.54 -13.83 11.26
CA ASP A 127 -2.56 -14.88 11.22
C ASP A 127 -3.96 -14.35 10.95
N ASP A 128 -4.34 -13.22 11.55
CA ASP A 128 -5.65 -12.61 11.30
C ASP A 128 -5.75 -11.91 9.93
N ILE A 129 -4.63 -11.63 9.26
CA ILE A 129 -4.57 -10.71 8.11
C ILE A 129 -4.06 -11.30 6.79
N ALA A 130 -3.38 -12.46 6.82
CA ALA A 130 -2.71 -13.02 5.66
C ALA A 130 -2.79 -14.55 5.60
N TRP A 131 -2.83 -15.08 4.39
CA TRP A 131 -2.55 -16.49 4.10
C TRP A 131 -1.11 -16.62 3.62
N TYR A 132 -0.24 -17.24 4.42
CA TYR A 132 1.19 -17.35 4.14
C TYR A 132 1.72 -18.74 4.49
N GLY A 133 3.03 -18.97 4.28
CA GLY A 133 3.65 -20.28 4.47
C GLY A 133 3.51 -20.90 5.88
N GLY A 134 3.04 -20.15 6.87
CA GLY A 134 2.78 -20.61 8.24
C GLY A 134 1.35 -21.09 8.53
N ASN A 135 0.36 -20.65 7.75
CA ASN A 135 -1.06 -20.90 8.00
C ASN A 135 -1.90 -21.25 6.76
N SER A 136 -1.38 -21.11 5.54
CA SER A 136 -2.13 -21.35 4.29
C SER A 136 -2.57 -22.80 4.07
N GLY A 137 -1.98 -23.75 4.80
CA GLY A 137 -2.42 -25.14 4.83
C GLY A 137 -3.42 -25.50 5.92
N VAL A 138 -3.76 -24.57 6.81
CA VAL A 138 -4.83 -24.73 7.80
C VAL A 138 -6.17 -24.66 7.06
N ASP A 139 -7.05 -25.61 7.34
CA ASP A 139 -8.38 -25.75 6.71
C ASP A 139 -8.38 -25.68 5.17
N PHE A 140 -7.28 -26.09 4.54
CA PHE A 140 -7.15 -26.13 3.09
C PHE A 140 -8.04 -27.22 2.48
N ASP A 141 -9.03 -26.80 1.69
CA ASP A 141 -10.18 -27.59 1.23
C ASP A 141 -9.95 -28.35 -0.09
N LEU A 142 -8.91 -28.02 -0.87
CA LEU A 142 -8.65 -28.66 -2.17
C LEU A 142 -7.73 -29.88 -2.08
N HIS A 143 -8.03 -30.89 -2.91
CA HIS A 143 -7.23 -32.12 -2.97
C HIS A 143 -5.81 -31.90 -3.56
N ASN A 144 -5.64 -30.91 -4.43
CA ASN A 144 -4.43 -30.67 -5.25
C ASN A 144 -3.42 -29.65 -4.65
N GLY A 145 -3.53 -29.40 -3.34
CA GLY A 145 -2.59 -28.58 -2.56
C GLY A 145 -1.13 -28.96 -2.76
N HIS A 146 -0.24 -27.96 -2.73
CA HIS A 146 1.20 -28.14 -2.75
C HIS A 146 1.67 -28.84 -1.47
N ALA A 147 2.57 -29.82 -1.59
CA ALA A 147 3.10 -30.56 -0.44
C ALA A 147 3.94 -29.64 0.46
N SER A 148 3.48 -29.41 1.69
CA SER A 148 4.12 -28.49 2.65
C SER A 148 4.72 -29.21 3.87
N SER A 149 4.82 -30.54 3.85
CA SER A 149 5.41 -31.35 4.92
C SER A 149 6.81 -30.87 5.30
N ASP A 150 7.66 -30.61 4.30
CA ASP A 150 9.06 -30.20 4.47
C ASP A 150 9.23 -28.72 4.83
N TRP A 151 8.14 -27.94 4.91
CA TRP A 151 8.22 -26.54 5.29
C TRP A 151 8.48 -26.41 6.79
N HIS A 152 9.62 -25.82 7.15
CA HIS A 152 10.06 -25.69 8.54
C HIS A 152 9.46 -24.47 9.24
N LYS A 153 9.39 -24.55 10.58
CA LYS A 153 8.98 -23.49 11.51
C LYS A 153 7.69 -22.77 11.06
N LYS A 154 6.65 -23.56 10.78
CA LYS A 154 5.29 -23.10 10.50
C LYS A 154 4.58 -22.73 11.80
N GLN A 155 3.77 -21.68 11.78
CA GLN A 155 2.88 -21.31 12.88
C GLN A 155 1.90 -22.45 13.21
N TYR A 156 1.41 -23.16 12.19
CA TYR A 156 0.53 -24.33 12.34
C TYR A 156 1.04 -25.56 11.56
N PRO A 157 0.81 -26.78 12.07
CA PRO A 157 1.16 -28.01 11.35
C PRO A 157 0.18 -28.27 10.20
N HIS A 158 0.70 -28.27 8.96
CA HIS A 158 -0.04 -28.68 7.76
C HIS A 158 0.85 -29.41 6.76
N ILE A 159 0.26 -30.29 5.94
CA ILE A 159 0.96 -31.11 4.93
C ILE A 159 0.62 -30.75 3.48
N LYS A 160 -0.43 -29.95 3.27
CA LYS A 160 -0.81 -29.34 2.00
C LYS A 160 -1.00 -27.84 2.20
N ALA A 161 -0.81 -27.04 1.16
CA ALA A 161 -1.03 -25.59 1.17
C ALA A 161 -1.40 -25.11 -0.25
N GLY A 162 -1.97 -23.92 -0.35
CA GLY A 162 -2.34 -23.26 -1.60
C GLY A 162 -2.99 -21.91 -1.32
N THR A 163 -3.59 -21.29 -2.34
CA THR A 163 -4.41 -20.08 -2.15
C THR A 163 -5.58 -20.33 -1.17
N HIS A 164 -6.36 -19.30 -0.89
CA HIS A 164 -7.67 -19.41 -0.23
C HIS A 164 -8.68 -18.52 -0.95
N PRO A 165 -10.00 -18.73 -0.77
CA PRO A 165 -11.00 -17.76 -1.18
C PRO A 165 -10.64 -16.35 -0.70
N VAL A 166 -10.89 -15.36 -1.55
CA VAL A 166 -10.59 -13.96 -1.21
C VAL A 166 -11.48 -13.46 -0.07
N GLY A 167 -11.00 -12.48 0.71
CA GLY A 167 -11.78 -11.85 1.77
C GLY A 167 -11.95 -12.67 3.04
N ARG A 168 -11.20 -13.76 3.23
CA ARG A 168 -11.30 -14.64 4.40
C ARG A 168 -10.43 -14.25 5.61
N LYS A 169 -9.49 -13.32 5.42
CA LYS A 169 -8.73 -12.66 6.48
C LYS A 169 -9.17 -11.20 6.65
N ALA A 170 -8.88 -10.60 7.80
CA ALA A 170 -9.34 -9.27 8.15
C ALA A 170 -8.85 -8.21 7.12
N PRO A 171 -9.71 -7.29 6.67
CA PRO A 171 -9.29 -6.21 5.79
C PRO A 171 -8.45 -5.17 6.54
N ASN A 172 -7.69 -4.38 5.81
CA ASN A 172 -7.00 -3.21 6.34
C ASN A 172 -7.97 -2.02 6.55
N PRO A 173 -7.53 -0.91 7.21
CA PRO A 173 -8.36 0.27 7.44
C PRO A 173 -9.00 0.96 6.21
N TYR A 174 -8.58 0.63 4.98
CA TYR A 174 -9.25 1.08 3.75
C TYR A 174 -10.30 0.09 3.21
N GLY A 175 -10.57 -1.00 3.94
CA GLY A 175 -11.49 -2.04 3.52
C GLY A 175 -10.94 -2.93 2.41
N LEU A 176 -9.62 -3.09 2.34
CA LEU A 176 -8.93 -3.95 1.36
C LEU A 176 -8.53 -5.27 2.03
N ASN A 177 -8.96 -6.39 1.44
CA ASN A 177 -8.59 -7.74 1.85
C ASN A 177 -7.39 -8.24 1.05
N ASP A 178 -6.68 -9.23 1.62
CA ASP A 178 -5.60 -9.97 0.97
C ASP A 178 -4.50 -9.06 0.40
N MET A 179 -4.27 -7.88 1.00
CA MET A 179 -3.13 -7.01 0.68
C MET A 179 -1.80 -7.65 1.13
N LEU A 180 -1.85 -8.71 1.95
CA LEU A 180 -0.69 -9.48 2.39
C LEU A 180 -1.03 -10.97 2.29
N GLY A 181 -0.13 -11.75 1.69
CA GLY A 181 -0.34 -13.17 1.45
C GLY A 181 -1.39 -13.50 0.38
N ASN A 182 -1.90 -14.73 0.41
CA ASN A 182 -2.73 -15.37 -0.61
C ASN A 182 -2.02 -15.48 -1.97
N VAL A 183 -1.88 -14.39 -2.74
CA VAL A 183 -1.08 -14.35 -3.98
C VAL A 183 -0.22 -13.09 -4.03
N PHE A 184 0.98 -13.20 -4.60
CA PHE A 184 1.71 -12.01 -5.04
C PHE A 184 0.89 -11.28 -6.11
N GLU A 185 0.94 -9.95 -6.09
CA GLU A 185 0.16 -9.14 -7.03
C GLU A 185 1.04 -8.33 -7.97
N TRP A 186 0.81 -8.47 -9.28
CA TRP A 186 1.45 -7.66 -10.32
C TRP A 186 1.14 -6.16 -10.16
N CYS A 187 2.19 -5.34 -10.21
CA CYS A 187 2.10 -3.88 -10.35
C CYS A 187 2.45 -3.44 -11.78
N GLN A 188 2.06 -2.22 -12.15
CA GLN A 188 2.34 -1.64 -13.47
C GLN A 188 3.86 -1.42 -13.71
N ASP A 189 4.62 -1.19 -12.64
CA ASP A 189 6.00 -0.76 -12.64
C ASP A 189 7.02 -1.77 -13.19
N GLY A 190 7.97 -1.24 -13.97
CA GLY A 190 9.23 -1.91 -14.28
C GLY A 190 10.24 -1.81 -13.12
N VAL A 191 11.20 -2.74 -13.06
CA VAL A 191 12.18 -2.77 -11.96
C VAL A 191 13.15 -1.56 -12.02
N VAL A 192 13.02 -0.66 -11.07
CA VAL A 192 14.07 0.31 -10.69
C VAL A 192 15.10 -0.42 -9.82
N ARG A 193 16.41 -0.13 -10.01
CA ARG A 193 17.50 -0.74 -9.26
C ARG A 193 17.61 -0.24 -7.82
N GLU A 194 17.43 1.06 -7.61
CA GLU A 194 17.59 1.73 -6.31
C GLU A 194 16.55 2.83 -6.16
N TYR A 195 15.99 2.99 -4.96
CA TYR A 195 15.24 4.17 -4.57
C TYR A 195 16.19 5.21 -3.97
N THR A 196 16.11 6.45 -4.45
CA THR A 196 16.75 7.61 -3.82
C THR A 196 16.00 8.01 -2.55
N SER A 197 16.67 8.67 -1.60
CA SER A 197 16.01 9.28 -0.44
C SER A 197 15.14 10.51 -0.77
N GLU A 198 15.21 11.02 -2.00
CA GLU A 198 14.49 12.21 -2.43
C GLU A 198 12.96 12.01 -2.48
N PRO A 199 12.16 12.99 -2.03
CA PRO A 199 10.71 12.93 -2.19
C PRO A 199 10.28 12.89 -3.66
N VAL A 200 9.29 12.05 -3.98
CA VAL A 200 8.72 11.90 -5.33
C VAL A 200 7.20 12.11 -5.34
N VAL A 201 6.68 12.44 -6.52
CA VAL A 201 5.25 12.73 -6.77
C VAL A 201 4.76 11.82 -7.88
N ASP A 202 3.66 11.11 -7.63
CA ASP A 202 3.04 10.11 -8.52
C ASP A 202 4.05 9.19 -9.24
N PRO A 203 4.99 8.54 -8.52
CA PRO A 203 6.04 7.74 -9.15
C PRO A 203 5.45 6.53 -9.87
N MET A 204 5.88 6.34 -11.12
CA MET A 204 5.63 5.14 -11.91
C MET A 204 6.84 4.85 -12.80
N SER A 205 7.50 3.73 -12.53
CA SER A 205 8.65 3.24 -13.28
C SER A 205 8.23 2.72 -14.65
N ARG A 206 8.48 3.53 -15.69
CA ARG A 206 8.30 3.15 -17.10
C ARG A 206 9.48 2.32 -17.66
N ALA A 207 10.28 1.70 -16.80
CA ALA A 207 11.43 0.91 -17.22
C ALA A 207 10.98 -0.29 -18.08
N GLN A 208 11.36 -0.30 -19.36
CA GLN A 208 10.93 -1.31 -20.35
C GLN A 208 11.58 -2.70 -20.17
N GLY A 209 12.23 -2.95 -19.03
CA GLY A 209 12.95 -4.21 -18.77
C GLY A 209 12.04 -5.45 -18.80
N PRO A 210 12.62 -6.66 -18.85
CA PRO A 210 11.85 -7.91 -18.96
C PRO A 210 11.12 -8.29 -17.66
N ARG A 211 11.43 -7.63 -16.53
CA ARG A 211 10.79 -7.88 -15.23
C ARG A 211 9.81 -6.77 -14.84
N ARG A 212 8.79 -7.16 -14.09
CA ARG A 212 7.77 -6.29 -13.49
C ARG A 212 7.72 -6.53 -11.99
N VAL A 213 7.29 -5.51 -11.26
CA VAL A 213 7.18 -5.53 -9.80
C VAL A 213 6.02 -6.43 -9.37
N VAL A 214 6.23 -7.15 -8.27
CA VAL A 214 5.16 -7.84 -7.53
C VAL A 214 5.23 -7.52 -6.03
N ARG A 215 4.09 -7.52 -5.37
CA ARG A 215 3.93 -7.11 -3.95
C ARG A 215 3.05 -8.10 -3.17
N GLY A 216 3.05 -7.99 -1.84
CA GLY A 216 2.12 -8.69 -0.93
C GLY A 216 2.63 -9.98 -0.29
N GLY A 217 3.52 -10.71 -0.97
CA GLY A 217 3.77 -12.11 -0.60
C GLY A 217 2.61 -13.02 -1.05
N SER A 218 2.69 -14.32 -0.77
CA SER A 218 1.70 -15.31 -1.18
C SER A 218 1.47 -16.38 -0.12
N TRP A 219 0.56 -17.32 -0.40
CA TRP A 219 0.34 -18.52 0.39
C TRP A 219 1.60 -19.36 0.66
N SER A 220 2.64 -19.23 -0.17
CA SER A 220 3.92 -19.94 -0.04
C SER A 220 5.08 -19.06 0.46
N SER A 221 4.85 -17.77 0.68
CA SER A 221 5.87 -16.84 1.20
C SER A 221 6.22 -17.09 2.66
N ARG A 222 7.49 -16.83 3.00
CA ARG A 222 7.96 -16.81 4.38
C ARG A 222 7.40 -15.59 5.11
N ALA A 223 7.26 -15.67 6.43
CA ALA A 223 6.71 -14.58 7.26
C ALA A 223 7.38 -13.21 6.98
N ARG A 224 8.71 -13.19 6.85
CA ARG A 224 9.51 -11.99 6.53
C ARG A 224 9.23 -11.36 5.15
N GLU A 225 8.59 -12.09 4.23
CA GLU A 225 8.28 -11.66 2.86
C GLU A 225 6.83 -11.13 2.76
N VAL A 226 6.04 -11.27 3.82
CA VAL A 226 4.65 -10.83 3.92
C VAL A 226 4.59 -9.52 4.71
N ARG A 227 5.18 -8.46 4.13
CA ARG A 227 5.24 -7.11 4.71
C ARG A 227 4.86 -6.06 3.68
N ALA A 228 4.30 -4.96 4.14
CA ALA A 228 3.87 -3.85 3.30
C ALA A 228 5.00 -3.31 2.41
N ALA A 229 6.24 -3.29 2.90
CA ALA A 229 7.44 -2.85 2.17
C ALA A 229 8.06 -3.91 1.25
N TYR A 230 7.73 -5.20 1.41
CA TYR A 230 8.44 -6.27 0.72
C TYR A 230 8.22 -6.20 -0.79
N ARG A 231 9.33 -6.27 -1.54
CA ARG A 231 9.37 -6.08 -2.99
C ARG A 231 9.87 -7.34 -3.70
N GLY A 232 9.01 -7.94 -4.50
CA GLY A 232 9.40 -8.93 -5.49
C GLY A 232 9.49 -8.33 -6.90
N ALA A 233 10.11 -9.07 -7.80
CA ALA A 233 10.02 -8.80 -9.23
C ALA A 233 10.13 -10.10 -10.03
N PHE A 234 9.27 -10.31 -11.02
CA PHE A 234 9.27 -11.50 -11.86
C PHE A 234 9.32 -11.14 -13.34
N ALA A 235 9.70 -12.08 -14.20
CA ALA A 235 9.66 -11.87 -15.65
C ALA A 235 8.22 -11.63 -16.10
N ARG A 236 7.95 -10.65 -16.97
CA ARG A 236 6.58 -10.25 -17.36
C ARG A 236 5.73 -11.39 -17.96
N VAL A 237 6.38 -12.44 -18.46
CA VAL A 237 5.78 -13.66 -19.02
C VAL A 237 5.67 -14.83 -18.02
N LEU A 238 6.15 -14.67 -16.78
CA LEU A 238 6.08 -15.72 -15.76
C LEU A 238 4.61 -15.94 -15.35
N ARG A 239 4.19 -17.21 -15.32
CA ARG A 239 2.95 -17.67 -14.72
C ARG A 239 3.32 -18.61 -13.57
N ASP A 240 2.72 -18.42 -12.40
CA ASP A 240 2.98 -19.26 -11.22
C ASP A 240 1.73 -19.37 -10.34
N ASP A 241 1.61 -20.44 -9.55
CA ASP A 241 0.42 -20.80 -8.77
C ASP A 241 0.23 -19.97 -7.48
N HIS A 242 1.09 -18.97 -7.31
CA HIS A 242 1.12 -18.06 -6.17
C HIS A 242 1.14 -16.59 -6.62
N LEU A 243 0.83 -16.33 -7.90
CA LEU A 243 0.99 -15.04 -8.57
C LEU A 243 -0.27 -14.65 -9.35
N GLY A 244 -0.89 -13.55 -8.93
CA GLY A 244 -2.10 -12.96 -9.51
C GLY A 244 -2.00 -11.43 -9.58
N PHE A 245 -3.13 -10.73 -9.46
CA PHE A 245 -3.20 -9.27 -9.51
C PHE A 245 -4.50 -8.73 -8.91
N ARG A 246 -4.53 -7.42 -8.61
CA ARG A 246 -5.77 -6.67 -8.34
C ARG A 246 -5.92 -5.48 -9.29
N LEU A 247 -7.16 -5.04 -9.47
CA LEU A 247 -7.48 -3.90 -10.33
C LEU A 247 -7.14 -2.57 -9.64
N ALA A 248 -6.62 -1.61 -10.38
CA ALA A 248 -6.74 -0.19 -10.06
C ALA A 248 -7.54 0.51 -11.18
N GLY A 249 -8.22 1.61 -10.90
CA GLY A 249 -9.02 2.32 -11.90
C GLY A 249 -9.44 3.71 -11.45
N GLY A 250 -9.75 4.58 -12.42
CA GLY A 250 -10.23 5.95 -12.23
C GLY A 250 -9.37 6.85 -11.35
N GLN A 251 -8.65 7.82 -11.95
CA GLN A 251 -8.06 8.92 -11.17
C GLN A 251 -9.04 10.08 -11.10
N VAL A 252 -9.70 10.29 -9.96
CA VAL A 252 -10.54 11.50 -9.78
C VAL A 252 -9.72 12.58 -9.09
N SER A 253 -9.72 13.78 -9.66
CA SER A 253 -9.17 14.96 -9.00
C SER A 253 -9.79 15.11 -7.61
N ALA A 254 -9.01 15.45 -6.59
CA ALA A 254 -9.63 16.01 -5.39
C ALA A 254 -10.48 17.21 -5.81
N PRO A 255 -11.71 17.39 -5.28
CA PRO A 255 -12.47 18.58 -5.57
C PRO A 255 -11.64 19.79 -5.14
N SER A 256 -11.35 20.67 -6.10
CA SER A 256 -10.72 21.95 -5.80
C SER A 256 -11.55 22.64 -4.73
N ARG A 257 -10.93 23.05 -3.61
CA ARG A 257 -11.57 23.99 -2.69
C ARG A 257 -12.11 25.16 -3.55
N PRO A 258 -13.38 25.56 -3.42
CA PRO A 258 -13.88 26.71 -4.15
C PRO A 258 -12.98 27.91 -3.84
N ALA A 259 -12.57 28.61 -4.90
CA ALA A 259 -11.73 29.79 -4.77
C ALA A 259 -12.49 30.88 -4.05
N ASP A 260 -11.83 31.49 -3.07
CA ASP A 260 -12.17 32.75 -2.39
C ASP A 260 -13.66 33.05 -2.18
N GLU A 261 -14.16 32.75 -0.97
CA GLU A 261 -15.18 33.63 -0.38
C GLU A 261 -14.59 35.06 -0.32
N PRO A 262 -15.28 36.08 -0.87
CA PRO A 262 -14.79 37.44 -0.80
C PRO A 262 -14.77 37.88 0.66
N ARG A 263 -13.58 38.22 1.17
CA ARG A 263 -13.44 38.86 2.48
C ARG A 263 -14.30 40.12 2.49
N ILE A 264 -15.30 40.15 3.38
CA ILE A 264 -16.14 41.32 3.61
C ILE A 264 -15.21 42.50 3.94
N GLY A 265 -15.39 43.59 3.20
CA GLY A 265 -14.46 44.72 3.18
C GLY A 265 -14.41 45.48 4.50
N ASP A 266 -13.20 45.90 4.84
CA ASP A 266 -12.90 46.87 5.90
C ASP A 266 -13.61 48.23 5.59
N PRO A 267 -14.39 48.82 6.52
CA PRO A 267 -15.08 50.08 6.25
C PRO A 267 -14.10 51.26 6.11
N GLY A 268 -14.05 51.82 4.91
CA GLY A 268 -13.08 52.85 4.54
C GLY A 268 -13.21 54.19 5.30
N ARG A 269 -12.12 54.96 5.25
CA ARG A 269 -11.95 56.27 5.87
C ARG A 269 -12.92 57.35 5.35
N GLY A 270 -13.48 58.11 6.29
CA GLY A 270 -13.83 59.53 6.18
C GLY A 270 -13.94 60.12 7.61
N GLY A 271 -13.62 61.37 7.93
CA GLY A 271 -13.15 62.48 7.09
C GLY A 271 -13.74 63.82 7.56
N GLY A 272 -13.33 64.38 8.71
CA GLY A 272 -13.82 65.71 9.13
C GLY A 272 -13.45 66.26 10.53
N ARG A 273 -12.48 67.19 10.55
CA ARG A 273 -12.33 68.43 11.36
C ARG A 273 -12.27 68.42 12.92
N ASP A 274 -11.23 69.10 13.43
CA ASP A 274 -11.15 70.12 14.52
C ASP A 274 -11.93 69.93 15.86
N THR A 275 -11.45 70.24 17.08
CA THR A 275 -10.21 70.78 17.75
C THR A 275 -10.44 70.64 19.29
N PRO A 276 -9.63 71.14 20.27
CA PRO A 276 -8.16 71.24 20.44
C PRO A 276 -7.60 70.74 21.82
N ARG A 277 -6.26 70.57 21.89
CA ARG A 277 -5.33 70.70 23.07
C ARG A 277 -5.74 70.30 24.52
N ARG A 278 -4.94 69.39 25.09
CA ARG A 278 -4.19 69.48 26.39
C ARG A 278 -3.02 68.48 26.31
N LYS A 279 -1.74 68.90 26.27
CA LYS A 279 -0.83 69.13 27.42
C LYS A 279 -0.92 68.03 28.51
N ASP A 280 0.05 67.11 28.57
CA ASP A 280 1.22 67.22 29.46
C ASP A 280 2.29 66.13 29.19
N THR A 281 3.51 66.34 29.71
CA THR A 281 4.72 65.51 29.49
C THR A 281 5.23 64.90 30.83
N PRO A 282 6.48 64.39 30.98
CA PRO A 282 6.76 62.96 30.93
C PRO A 282 7.43 62.39 32.21
N ARG A 283 7.53 61.06 32.30
CA ARG A 283 8.47 60.28 33.14
C ARG A 283 8.28 58.79 32.81
N ARG A 284 9.21 57.84 32.92
CA ARG A 284 10.67 57.73 33.15
C ARG A 284 10.82 56.25 33.59
N SER A 285 11.70 55.47 32.99
CA SER A 285 12.22 54.24 33.61
C SER A 285 13.23 54.59 34.74
N PRO A 286 13.38 53.72 35.73
CA PRO A 286 14.59 52.91 35.91
C PRO A 286 14.22 51.41 36.09
N SER A 287 14.95 50.39 35.63
CA SER A 287 16.39 50.05 35.73
C SER A 287 16.82 49.49 37.10
N ARG A 288 17.58 48.38 37.04
CA ARG A 288 18.42 47.75 38.09
C ARG A 288 17.72 47.00 39.25
N SER A 289 18.31 45.96 39.86
CA SER A 289 19.54 45.17 39.55
C SER A 289 19.71 43.97 40.49
N GLU A 290 20.48 42.94 40.07
CA GLU A 290 21.34 42.09 40.95
C GLU A 290 20.61 41.22 42.03
N SER A 291 21.20 40.29 42.79
CA SER A 291 22.40 39.41 42.74
C SER A 291 22.25 38.35 43.87
N ALA A 292 22.93 37.20 43.97
CA ALA A 292 23.69 36.30 43.07
C ALA A 292 24.19 35.11 43.95
N LYS A 293 24.99 34.17 43.40
CA LYS A 293 25.72 33.07 44.13
C LYS A 293 24.81 31.91 44.63
N LYS A 294 25.28 30.68 44.88
CA LYS A 294 26.63 30.04 44.98
C LYS A 294 26.47 28.53 44.63
N ARG A 295 27.32 27.92 43.80
CA ARG A 295 28.35 26.91 44.16
C ARG A 295 27.98 25.87 45.25
N GLY A 296 28.20 24.59 44.95
CA GLY A 296 28.66 23.59 45.93
C GLY A 296 28.32 22.14 45.59
N ALA A 297 29.36 21.28 45.55
CA ALA A 297 29.36 19.82 45.34
C ALA A 297 28.90 19.35 43.95
#